data_AF-A0A4Q0J4U3-F1
#
_entry.id   AF-A0A4Q0J4U3-F1
#
_cell.length_a   1.000
_cell.length_b   1.000
_cell.length_c   1.000
_cell.angle_alpha   90.00
_cell.angle_beta   90.00
_cell.angle_gamma   90.00
#
_symmetry.space_group_name_H-M   'P 1'
#
loop_
_entity.id
_entity.type
_entity.pdbx_description
1 polymer ?
#
loop_
_entity_poly.entity_id
_entity_poly.type
_entity_poly.pdbx_seq_one_letter_code
_entity_poly.pdbx_strand_id
1 'polypeptide(L)'
;MNKKKITYGVSGMMEYQAVVKVGKKNVSINFSDGSISAMGTNPATFTTSNIIIQNAIEASNDFKRGRISIVRSIDLAEELPIFRNAPAPAPMPAKQTMSDEPTKQDDAPAEQVETAEEVAEQVAEQTEAETAEAAEAAEEPANLTQVEFSCNDDAKDYLEQTFGLIRSKLRNREDIVNAGKQNGVEILFV
;
A
#
# COMPACT_ATOMS: atom_id res chain seq x y z
N MET A 1 -0.98 22.91 -5.41
CA MET A 1 -2.09 22.82 -4.44
C MET A 1 -1.59 21.93 -3.34
N ASN A 2 -1.44 22.44 -2.11
CA ASN A 2 -0.81 21.69 -1.03
C ASN A 2 -1.73 20.52 -0.66
N LYS A 3 -1.20 19.29 -0.64
CA LYS A 3 -1.96 18.14 -0.19
C LYS A 3 -2.20 18.29 1.30
N LYS A 4 -3.40 17.98 1.76
CA LYS A 4 -3.70 17.85 3.18
C LYS A 4 -4.10 16.40 3.42
N LYS A 5 -3.70 15.83 4.55
CA LYS A 5 -4.19 14.53 5.04
C LYS A 5 -5.17 14.83 6.17
N ILE A 6 -6.45 14.61 5.90
CA ILE A 6 -7.54 14.88 6.85
C ILE A 6 -8.09 13.54 7.34
N THR A 7 -8.23 13.42 8.66
CA THR A 7 -8.91 12.33 9.34
C THR A 7 -10.31 12.81 9.72
N TYR A 8 -11.29 12.16 9.13
CA TYR A 8 -12.71 12.33 9.44
C TYR A 8 -13.13 11.28 10.46
N GLY A 9 -14.08 11.61 11.33
CA GLY A 9 -14.61 10.73 12.36
C GLY A 9 -16.13 10.74 12.40
N VAL A 10 -16.72 9.58 12.71
CA VAL A 10 -18.15 9.40 12.95
C VAL A 10 -18.36 8.93 14.38
N SER A 11 -19.03 9.76 15.18
CA SER A 11 -19.29 9.45 16.58
C SER A 11 -20.47 8.48 16.74
N GLY A 12 -20.39 7.61 17.76
CA GLY A 12 -21.48 6.72 18.15
C GLY A 12 -21.70 5.50 17.25
N MET A 13 -20.77 5.21 16.33
CA MET A 13 -20.82 4.02 15.47
C MET A 13 -19.45 3.33 15.49
N MET A 14 -19.45 1.98 15.50
CA MET A 14 -18.23 1.19 15.39
C MET A 14 -17.69 1.17 13.96
N GLU A 15 -18.60 1.04 12.99
CA GLU A 15 -18.33 1.10 11.57
C GLU A 15 -19.41 1.94 10.90
N TYR A 16 -19.04 2.68 9.86
CA TYR A 16 -19.99 3.47 9.09
C TYR A 16 -19.58 3.57 7.63
N GLN A 17 -20.51 3.32 6.71
CA GLN A 17 -20.29 3.50 5.28
C GLN A 17 -21.02 4.75 4.79
N ALA A 18 -20.26 5.79 4.44
CA ALA A 18 -20.80 7.01 3.84
C ALA A 18 -20.80 6.89 2.32
N VAL A 19 -21.90 7.24 1.66
CA VAL A 19 -21.97 7.30 0.20
C VAL A 19 -21.96 8.76 -0.23
N VAL A 20 -20.83 9.21 -0.76
CA VAL A 20 -20.65 10.60 -1.23
C VAL A 20 -20.74 10.67 -2.75
N LYS A 21 -21.25 11.79 -3.26
CA LYS A 21 -21.33 12.06 -4.70
C LYS A 21 -20.05 12.70 -5.18
N VAL A 22 -19.36 12.04 -6.11
CA VAL A 22 -18.18 12.58 -6.80
C VAL A 22 -18.55 12.74 -8.26
N GLY A 23 -18.91 13.97 -8.65
CA GLY A 23 -19.42 14.26 -9.98
C GLY A 23 -20.71 13.49 -10.29
N LYS A 24 -20.66 12.55 -11.25
CA LYS A 24 -21.80 11.71 -11.65
C LYS A 24 -21.82 10.32 -11.01
N LYS A 25 -20.81 10.00 -10.20
CA LYS A 25 -20.66 8.68 -9.57
C LYS A 25 -20.81 8.81 -8.06
N ASN A 26 -21.25 7.72 -7.45
CA ASN A 26 -21.30 7.58 -6.01
C ASN A 26 -20.05 6.82 -5.56
N VAL A 27 -19.37 7.32 -4.54
CA VAL A 27 -18.19 6.70 -3.93
C VAL A 27 -18.56 6.33 -2.50
N SER A 28 -18.34 5.07 -2.14
CA SER A 28 -18.50 4.60 -0.76
C SER A 28 -17.21 4.78 0.02
N ILE A 29 -17.31 5.36 1.20
CA ILE A 29 -16.23 5.59 2.13
C ILE A 29 -16.53 4.81 3.39
N ASN A 30 -15.62 3.93 3.78
CA ASN A 30 -15.77 3.08 4.94
C ASN A 30 -14.98 3.67 6.11
N PHE A 31 -15.70 4.05 7.16
CA PHE A 31 -15.15 4.43 8.45
C PHE A 31 -15.09 3.19 9.33
N SER A 32 -13.93 2.92 9.88
CA SER A 32 -13.65 1.78 10.76
C SER A 32 -12.95 2.28 12.02
N ASP A 33 -12.57 1.36 12.93
CA ASP A 33 -11.86 1.70 14.17
C ASP A 33 -12.71 2.49 15.20
N GLY A 34 -14.05 2.45 15.06
CA GLY A 34 -14.95 2.94 16.09
C GLY A 34 -15.16 1.90 17.17
N SER A 35 -15.25 2.31 18.42
CA SER A 35 -15.54 1.41 19.54
C SER A 35 -16.51 2.05 20.53
N ILE A 36 -17.39 1.23 21.09
CA ILE A 36 -18.37 1.64 22.10
C ILE A 36 -18.13 0.76 23.32
N SER A 37 -17.54 1.34 24.36
CA SER A 37 -17.27 0.68 25.64
C SER A 37 -17.95 1.42 26.78
N ALA A 38 -18.09 0.78 27.94
CA ALA A 38 -18.59 1.43 29.16
C ALA A 38 -17.73 2.63 29.59
N MET A 39 -16.45 2.65 29.17
CA MET A 39 -15.49 3.72 29.45
C MET A 39 -15.60 4.91 28.49
N GLY A 40 -16.32 4.78 27.38
CA GLY A 40 -16.49 5.84 26.39
C GLY A 40 -16.72 5.32 24.96
N THR A 41 -16.91 6.27 24.05
CA THR A 41 -17.08 6.00 22.62
C THR A 41 -15.90 6.57 21.84
N ASN A 42 -15.17 5.72 21.12
CA ASN A 42 -14.22 6.16 20.10
C ASN A 42 -14.94 6.26 18.75
N PRO A 43 -14.81 7.39 18.04
CA PRO A 43 -15.44 7.57 16.75
C PRO A 43 -14.78 6.68 15.69
N ALA A 44 -15.58 6.14 14.76
CA ALA A 44 -15.05 5.47 13.58
C ALA A 44 -14.32 6.49 12.69
N THR A 45 -13.08 6.21 12.30
CA THR A 45 -12.26 7.17 11.56
C THR A 45 -12.02 6.74 10.12
N PHE A 46 -11.80 7.74 9.26
CA PHE A 46 -11.36 7.55 7.89
C PHE A 46 -10.35 8.63 7.56
N THR A 47 -9.14 8.22 7.16
CA THR A 47 -8.06 9.15 6.83
C THR A 47 -7.82 9.16 5.33
N THR A 48 -7.84 10.34 4.72
CA THR A 48 -7.60 10.49 3.28
C THR A 48 -6.75 11.71 2.95
N SER A 49 -5.88 11.57 1.96
CA SER A 49 -5.11 12.67 1.35
C SER A 49 -5.71 13.17 0.03
N ASN A 50 -6.75 12.49 -0.47
CA ASN A 50 -7.34 12.81 -1.77
C ASN A 50 -8.29 14.01 -1.63
N ILE A 51 -7.91 15.14 -2.25
CA ILE A 51 -8.68 16.39 -2.25
C ILE A 51 -10.10 16.20 -2.80
N ILE A 52 -10.28 15.32 -3.79
CA ILE A 52 -11.60 15.03 -4.36
C ILE A 52 -12.51 14.36 -3.32
N ILE A 53 -11.98 13.41 -2.56
CA ILE A 53 -12.74 12.71 -1.51
C ILE A 53 -13.01 13.66 -0.33
N GLN A 54 -12.02 14.47 0.07
CA GLN A 54 -12.19 15.47 1.12
C GLN A 54 -13.32 16.44 0.78
N ASN A 55 -13.26 17.07 -0.40
CA ASN A 55 -14.30 17.97 -0.86
C ASN A 55 -15.67 17.28 -1.01
N ALA A 56 -15.69 16.00 -1.44
CA ALA A 56 -16.93 15.23 -1.52
C ALA A 56 -17.55 14.93 -0.15
N ILE A 57 -16.73 14.63 0.87
CA ILE A 57 -17.18 14.48 2.26
C ILE A 57 -17.70 15.81 2.77
N GLU A 58 -16.93 16.89 2.65
CA GLU A 58 -17.31 18.22 3.14
C GLU A 58 -18.59 18.75 2.48
N ALA A 59 -18.81 18.44 1.20
CA ALA A 59 -20.03 18.80 0.47
C ALA A 59 -21.23 17.90 0.80
N SER A 60 -21.01 16.71 1.38
CA SER A 60 -22.06 15.73 1.69
C SER A 60 -23.02 16.21 2.78
N ASN A 61 -24.21 15.62 2.81
CA ASN A 61 -25.20 15.92 3.83
C ASN A 61 -24.79 15.37 5.21
N ASP A 62 -24.04 14.27 5.27
CA ASP A 62 -23.59 13.69 6.54
C ASP A 62 -22.61 14.60 7.26
N PHE A 63 -21.73 15.28 6.52
CA PHE A 63 -20.86 16.30 7.08
C PHE A 63 -21.62 17.55 7.52
N LYS A 64 -22.53 18.07 6.68
CA LYS A 64 -23.35 19.25 7.00
C LYS A 64 -24.27 19.04 8.20
N ARG A 65 -24.72 17.81 8.43
CA ARG A 65 -25.52 17.43 9.60
C ARG A 65 -24.68 17.19 10.86
N GLY A 66 -23.35 17.26 10.77
CA GLY A 66 -22.44 17.03 11.88
C GLY A 66 -22.27 15.56 12.25
N ARG A 67 -22.70 14.62 11.40
CA ARG A 67 -22.49 13.18 11.63
C ARG A 67 -21.03 12.81 11.40
N ILE A 68 -20.44 13.37 10.34
CA ILE A 68 -19.01 13.26 10.06
C ILE A 68 -18.36 14.56 10.52
N SER A 69 -17.34 14.47 11.38
CA SER A 69 -16.56 15.61 11.87
C SER A 69 -15.08 15.46 11.53
N ILE A 70 -14.37 16.57 11.38
CA ILE A 70 -12.90 16.55 11.23
C ILE A 70 -12.28 16.28 12.59
N VAL A 71 -11.52 15.19 12.71
CA VAL A 71 -10.79 14.81 13.93
C VAL A 71 -9.36 15.33 13.90
N ARG A 72 -8.69 15.22 12.75
CA ARG A 72 -7.30 15.66 12.58
C ARG A 72 -7.05 16.18 11.17
N SER A 73 -6.24 17.22 11.04
CA SER A 73 -5.75 17.71 9.74
C SER A 73 -4.24 17.87 9.78
N ILE A 74 -3.54 17.31 8.81
CA ILE A 74 -2.09 17.41 8.64
C ILE A 74 -1.82 17.99 7.25
N ASP A 75 -1.08 19.08 7.17
CA ASP A 75 -0.63 19.62 5.88
C ASP A 75 0.55 18.78 5.36
N LEU A 76 0.40 18.14 4.20
CA LEU A 76 1.42 17.31 3.55
C LEU A 76 2.13 18.16 2.49
N ALA A 77 3.30 18.69 2.84
CA ALA A 77 4.15 19.53 1.98
C ALA A 77 4.91 18.74 0.92
N GLU A 78 4.23 17.80 0.25
CA GLU A 78 4.82 16.99 -0.81
C GLU A 78 4.46 17.62 -2.15
N GLU A 79 5.42 18.33 -2.74
CA GLU A 79 5.33 18.85 -4.11
C GLU A 79 5.26 17.67 -5.08
N LEU A 80 4.12 17.46 -5.74
CA LEU A 80 4.06 16.56 -6.87
C LEU A 80 4.76 17.24 -8.06
N PRO A 81 5.87 16.70 -8.60
CA PRO A 81 6.32 17.11 -9.91
C PRO A 81 5.18 16.79 -10.87
N ILE A 82 4.62 17.83 -11.50
CA ILE A 82 3.68 17.67 -12.61
C ILE A 82 4.51 17.09 -13.76
N PHE A 83 4.64 15.77 -13.82
CA PHE A 83 5.13 15.12 -15.03
C PHE A 83 3.99 15.24 -16.04
N ARG A 84 3.98 16.37 -16.75
CA ARG A 84 3.25 16.50 -18.00
C ARG A 84 3.76 15.36 -18.87
N ASN A 85 2.89 14.41 -19.21
CA ASN A 85 3.19 13.54 -20.34
C ASN A 85 3.45 14.48 -21.51
N ALA A 86 4.70 14.55 -21.99
CA ALA A 86 5.01 15.32 -23.17
C ALA A 86 4.05 14.84 -24.27
N PRO A 87 3.47 15.75 -25.07
CA PRO A 87 2.62 15.35 -26.18
C PRO A 87 3.38 14.32 -27.01
N ALA A 88 2.74 13.19 -27.29
CA ALA A 88 3.28 12.16 -28.16
C ALA A 88 3.84 12.84 -29.43
N PRO A 89 5.08 12.55 -29.86
CA PRO A 89 5.61 13.14 -31.08
C PRO A 89 4.65 12.80 -32.22
N ALA A 90 4.14 13.85 -32.87
CA ALA A 90 3.28 13.73 -34.03
C ALA A 90 3.97 12.89 -35.13
N PRO A 91 3.22 12.06 -35.87
CA PRO A 91 3.78 11.14 -36.85
C PRO A 91 4.46 11.91 -37.98
N MET A 92 5.74 11.62 -38.22
CA MET A 92 6.41 12.09 -39.42
C MET A 92 5.91 11.32 -40.65
N PRO A 93 5.71 12.00 -41.80
CA PRO A 93 5.09 11.44 -43.00
C PRO A 93 6.02 10.47 -43.74
N ALA A 94 5.37 9.56 -44.46
CA ALA A 94 5.88 8.37 -45.14
C ALA A 94 7.04 8.58 -46.14
N LYS A 95 7.91 7.57 -46.25
CA LYS A 95 8.39 7.11 -47.57
C LYS A 95 8.47 5.60 -47.62
N GLN A 96 7.74 5.05 -48.59
CA GLN A 96 7.53 3.64 -48.90
C GLN A 96 8.81 2.99 -49.48
N THR A 97 9.05 1.73 -49.11
CA THR A 97 9.58 0.72 -50.05
C THR A 97 8.84 -0.59 -49.79
N MET A 98 8.06 -0.98 -50.79
CA MET A 98 7.34 -2.24 -50.90
C MET A 98 8.33 -3.41 -51.05
N SER A 99 8.02 -4.55 -50.45
CA SER A 99 8.27 -5.87 -51.06
C SER A 99 7.46 -6.94 -50.31
N ASP A 100 6.36 -7.32 -50.95
CA ASP A 100 5.72 -8.63 -51.06
C ASP A 100 5.34 -9.46 -49.81
N GLU A 101 4.03 -9.46 -49.58
CA GLU A 101 3.08 -10.51 -49.12
C GLU A 101 3.32 -11.89 -49.82
N PRO A 102 2.72 -13.08 -49.45
CA PRO A 102 1.68 -13.43 -48.45
C PRO A 102 2.10 -14.56 -47.48
N THR A 103 1.40 -14.87 -46.38
CA THR A 103 0.18 -15.71 -46.42
C THR A 103 -0.42 -15.90 -45.03
N LYS A 104 -1.75 -15.75 -44.97
CA LYS A 104 -2.75 -16.57 -44.24
C LYS A 104 -2.69 -16.57 -42.70
N GLN A 105 -3.78 -16.49 -41.95
CA GLN A 105 -5.21 -16.60 -42.26
C GLN A 105 -5.96 -16.12 -41.01
N ASP A 106 -7.16 -15.55 -41.25
CA ASP A 106 -8.44 -15.82 -40.58
C ASP A 106 -8.42 -16.35 -39.13
N ASP A 107 -9.31 -15.95 -38.23
CA ASP A 107 -10.43 -15.01 -38.19
C ASP A 107 -10.80 -14.98 -36.69
N ALA A 108 -11.59 -13.99 -36.28
CA ALA A 108 -12.09 -13.84 -34.92
C ALA A 108 -13.12 -14.95 -34.56
N PRO A 109 -14.05 -14.82 -33.57
CA PRO A 109 -14.21 -13.89 -32.44
C PRO A 109 -14.71 -14.59 -31.14
N ALA A 110 -15.08 -13.77 -30.15
CA ALA A 110 -16.14 -13.99 -29.14
C ALA A 110 -15.89 -15.02 -28.03
N GLU A 111 -15.83 -14.63 -26.75
CA GLU A 111 -16.93 -14.28 -25.82
C GLU A 111 -17.41 -15.51 -25.01
N GLN A 112 -17.66 -15.26 -23.72
CA GLN A 112 -18.48 -16.05 -22.77
C GLN A 112 -17.79 -17.27 -22.12
N VAL A 113 -18.11 -17.78 -20.93
CA VAL A 113 -18.85 -17.49 -19.67
C VAL A 113 -18.53 -18.74 -18.82
N GLU A 114 -18.47 -18.65 -17.48
CA GLU A 114 -18.81 -19.68 -16.44
C GLU A 114 -18.00 -19.36 -15.16
N THR A 115 -18.52 -18.94 -13.99
CA THR A 115 -19.53 -19.42 -13.01
C THR A 115 -19.36 -20.84 -12.46
N ALA A 116 -19.54 -20.92 -11.12
CA ALA A 116 -19.62 -22.08 -10.21
C ALA A 116 -18.25 -22.63 -9.73
N GLU A 117 -17.86 -22.49 -8.46
CA GLU A 117 -18.41 -23.10 -7.23
C GLU A 117 -18.14 -24.61 -7.15
N GLU A 118 -17.16 -25.01 -6.32
CA GLU A 118 -17.18 -26.17 -5.41
C GLU A 118 -15.78 -26.28 -4.73
N VAL A 119 -15.65 -26.19 -3.40
CA VAL A 119 -15.83 -27.23 -2.35
C VAL A 119 -14.51 -27.96 -2.02
N ALA A 120 -14.39 -28.29 -0.73
CA ALA A 120 -13.46 -29.20 -0.05
C ALA A 120 -12.11 -28.58 0.39
N GLU A 121 -11.85 -28.33 1.67
CA GLU A 121 -11.77 -29.23 2.85
C GLU A 121 -10.33 -29.71 3.12
N GLN A 122 -9.74 -29.07 4.15
CA GLN A 122 -8.89 -29.61 5.22
C GLN A 122 -7.55 -30.34 4.92
N VAL A 123 -6.75 -30.37 6.00
CA VAL A 123 -5.53 -31.17 6.25
C VAL A 123 -4.27 -30.56 5.58
N ALA A 124 -3.13 -30.30 6.23
CA ALA A 124 -2.47 -31.02 7.30
C ALA A 124 -1.53 -30.12 8.13
N GLU A 125 -1.34 -30.60 9.35
CA GLU A 125 -0.51 -30.18 10.45
C GLU A 125 0.94 -30.69 10.31
N GLN A 126 1.92 -29.89 10.78
CA GLN A 126 3.30 -30.26 11.19
C GLN A 126 4.24 -30.82 10.08
N THR A 127 5.56 -30.67 10.05
CA THR A 127 6.59 -30.80 11.11
C THR A 127 7.97 -30.43 10.52
N GLU A 128 8.86 -29.92 11.38
CA GLU A 128 10.34 -29.98 11.42
C GLU A 128 11.23 -30.28 10.19
N ALA A 129 12.22 -29.40 9.99
CA ALA A 129 13.67 -29.62 9.78
C ALA A 129 14.23 -28.31 9.16
N GLU A 130 15.32 -27.68 9.57
CA GLU A 130 16.65 -28.22 9.80
C GLU A 130 17.46 -27.19 10.60
N THR A 131 18.29 -27.67 11.52
CA THR A 131 19.26 -26.90 12.31
C THR A 131 20.65 -27.44 12.00
N ALA A 132 21.68 -26.60 12.18
CA ALA A 132 23.14 -26.85 12.21
C ALA A 132 23.89 -26.44 10.93
N GLU A 133 24.58 -25.29 10.94
CA GLU A 133 26.02 -25.11 11.32
C GLU A 133 26.95 -25.35 10.12
N ALA A 134 28.07 -24.67 9.88
CA ALA A 134 28.79 -23.56 10.51
C ALA A 134 29.95 -23.16 9.55
N ALA A 135 30.61 -22.05 9.88
CA ALA A 135 31.99 -21.65 9.50
C ALA A 135 32.21 -21.15 8.06
N GLU A 136 33.07 -20.18 7.77
CA GLU A 136 33.84 -19.17 8.51
C GLU A 136 34.50 -18.34 7.40
N ALA A 137 34.35 -17.01 7.40
CA ALA A 137 35.18 -16.13 6.58
C ALA A 137 35.27 -14.76 7.27
N ALA A 138 36.32 -14.63 8.08
CA ALA A 138 36.82 -13.34 8.52
C ALA A 138 37.60 -12.69 7.36
N GLU A 139 37.16 -11.52 6.91
CA GLU A 139 38.01 -10.50 6.29
C GLU A 139 37.34 -9.11 6.46
N GLU A 140 38.05 -8.20 7.11
CA GLU A 140 37.71 -6.79 7.36
C GLU A 140 37.87 -5.92 6.07
N PRO A 141 37.65 -4.59 6.11
CA PRO A 141 36.44 -3.86 6.41
C PRO A 141 36.15 -2.90 5.24
N ALA A 142 35.17 -3.17 4.39
CA ALA A 142 34.84 -2.23 3.31
C ALA A 142 33.39 -2.39 2.85
N ASN A 143 32.54 -1.44 3.27
CA ASN A 143 31.18 -1.19 2.78
C ASN A 143 30.06 -2.02 3.42
N LEU A 144 30.11 -2.30 4.72
CA LEU A 144 28.86 -2.54 5.46
C LEU A 144 28.10 -1.21 5.47
N THR A 145 26.95 -1.17 4.79
CA THR A 145 26.10 0.01 4.80
C THR A 145 25.48 0.09 6.19
N GLN A 146 25.99 0.98 7.03
CA GLN A 146 25.47 1.22 8.37
C GLN A 146 24.18 2.01 8.26
N VAL A 147 23.10 1.48 8.83
CA VAL A 147 21.80 2.14 8.86
C VAL A 147 21.32 2.23 10.29
N GLU A 148 21.15 3.46 10.74
CA GLU A 148 20.76 3.80 12.10
C GLU A 148 19.22 3.87 12.17
N PHE A 149 18.63 3.16 13.12
CA PHE A 149 17.18 3.18 13.33
C PHE A 149 16.85 3.57 14.77
N SER A 150 15.94 4.53 14.93
CA SER A 150 15.40 4.89 16.23
C SER A 150 14.45 3.83 16.81
N CYS A 151 13.92 2.93 15.97
CA CYS A 151 12.89 1.97 16.37
C CYS A 151 13.12 0.58 15.78
N ASN A 152 12.64 -0.43 16.52
CA ASN A 152 12.68 -1.84 16.11
C ASN A 152 11.82 -2.11 14.86
N ASP A 153 10.68 -1.42 14.73
CA ASP A 153 9.77 -1.58 13.60
C ASP A 153 10.33 -0.96 12.32
N ASP A 154 11.00 0.19 12.41
CA ASP A 154 11.64 0.84 11.25
C ASP A 154 12.76 -0.03 10.67
N ALA A 155 13.56 -0.66 11.55
CA ALA A 155 14.60 -1.58 11.12
C ALA A 155 14.02 -2.84 10.43
N LYS A 156 12.85 -3.32 10.85
CA LYS A 156 12.16 -4.45 10.19
C LYS A 156 11.61 -4.05 8.84
N ASP A 157 10.97 -2.88 8.74
CA ASP A 157 10.42 -2.38 7.48
C ASP A 157 11.53 -2.16 6.44
N TYR A 158 12.69 -1.64 6.87
CA TYR A 158 13.84 -1.50 5.98
C TYR A 158 14.39 -2.84 5.49
N LEU A 159 14.48 -3.85 6.35
CA LEU A 159 14.92 -5.19 5.95
C LEU A 159 13.90 -5.89 5.05
N GLU A 160 12.61 -5.66 5.25
CA GLU A 160 11.53 -6.17 4.39
C GLU A 160 11.56 -5.49 3.02
N GLN A 161 11.71 -4.17 2.96
CA GLN A 161 11.71 -3.41 1.71
C GLN A 161 12.99 -3.59 0.89
N THR A 162 14.14 -3.67 1.54
CA THR A 162 15.44 -3.72 0.85
C THR A 162 15.82 -5.14 0.47
N PHE A 163 15.57 -6.11 1.37
CA PHE A 163 16.04 -7.49 1.22
C PHE A 163 14.90 -8.51 1.18
N GLY A 164 13.63 -8.09 1.31
CA GLY A 164 12.49 -9.00 1.27
C GLY A 164 12.35 -9.89 2.52
N LEU A 165 12.97 -9.52 3.65
CA LEU A 165 12.88 -10.32 4.87
C LEU A 165 11.51 -10.23 5.53
N ILE A 166 10.99 -11.38 5.96
CA ILE A 166 9.67 -11.47 6.59
C ILE A 166 9.74 -10.91 8.01
N ARG A 167 9.02 -9.81 8.29
CA ARG A 167 8.89 -9.19 9.63
C ARG A 167 8.61 -10.17 10.77
N SER A 168 7.90 -11.26 10.48
CA SER A 168 7.49 -12.28 11.45
C SER A 168 8.65 -13.12 12.00
N LYS A 169 9.76 -13.23 11.24
CA LYS A 169 10.99 -13.95 11.66
C LYS A 169 11.91 -13.07 12.52
N LEU A 170 11.83 -11.75 12.35
CA LEU A 170 12.62 -10.78 13.09
C LEU A 170 11.86 -10.35 14.35
N ARG A 171 11.88 -11.19 15.38
CA ARG A 171 11.16 -10.89 16.64
C ARG A 171 12.03 -10.16 17.64
N ASN A 172 13.33 -10.46 17.68
CA ASN A 172 14.26 -9.84 18.61
C ASN A 172 15.15 -8.80 17.94
N ARG A 173 15.69 -7.88 18.74
CA ARG A 173 16.69 -6.89 18.27
C ARG A 173 17.94 -7.58 17.70
N GLU A 174 18.36 -8.67 18.33
CA GLU A 174 19.49 -9.48 17.88
C GLU A 174 19.24 -10.12 16.51
N ASP A 175 18.03 -10.64 16.28
CA ASP A 175 17.65 -11.21 14.97
C ASP A 175 17.71 -10.18 13.86
N ILE A 176 17.28 -8.94 14.14
CA ILE A 176 17.31 -7.82 13.18
C ILE A 176 18.75 -7.43 12.85
N VAL A 177 19.62 -7.29 13.84
CA VAL A 177 21.03 -6.94 13.61
C VAL A 177 21.75 -8.04 12.86
N ASN A 178 21.48 -9.32 13.20
CA ASN A 178 22.06 -10.46 12.50
C ASN A 178 21.57 -10.57 11.07
N ALA A 179 20.27 -10.35 10.84
CA ALA A 179 19.68 -10.31 9.52
C ALA A 179 20.25 -9.17 8.66
N GLY A 180 20.46 -7.99 9.26
CA GLY A 180 21.19 -6.91 8.60
C GLY A 180 22.58 -7.38 8.20
N LYS A 181 23.36 -7.89 9.15
CA LYS A 181 24.76 -8.31 8.92
C LYS A 181 24.86 -9.39 7.84
N GLN A 182 23.95 -10.35 7.81
CA GLN A 182 23.86 -11.39 6.78
C GLN A 182 23.60 -10.82 5.38
N ASN A 183 22.92 -9.69 5.29
CA ASN A 183 22.62 -9.01 4.03
C ASN A 183 23.57 -7.83 3.74
N GLY A 184 24.65 -7.68 4.52
CA GLY A 184 25.66 -6.63 4.33
C GLY A 184 25.28 -5.25 4.89
N VAL A 185 24.32 -5.19 5.82
CA VAL A 185 23.84 -3.95 6.48
C VAL A 185 24.05 -4.02 7.98
N GLU A 186 24.75 -3.06 8.56
CA GLU A 186 24.92 -3.00 10.01
C GLU A 186 23.85 -2.09 10.62
N ILE A 187 22.93 -2.67 11.38
CA ILE A 187 21.81 -1.97 12.01
C ILE A 187 22.22 -1.51 13.41
N LEU A 188 22.20 -0.20 13.63
CA LEU A 188 22.44 0.42 14.93
C LEU A 188 21.13 1.00 15.47
N PHE A 189 20.80 0.70 16.72
CA PHE A 189 19.64 1.27 17.40
C PHE A 189 20.07 2.49 18.23
N VAL A 190 19.45 3.65 18.00
CA VAL A 190 19.73 4.93 18.69
C VAL A 190 18.61 5.29 19.66
#